data_AF-A4BLA0-F1
#
_entry.id   AF-A4BLA0-F1
#
_cell.length_a   1.000
_cell.length_b   1.000
_cell.length_c   1.000
_cell.angle_alpha   90.00
_cell.angle_beta   90.00
_cell.angle_gamma   90.00
#
_symmetry.space_group_name_H-M   'P 1'
#
loop_
_entity.id
_entity.type
_entity.pdbx_description
1 polymer ?
#
loop_
_entity_poly.entity_id
_entity_poly.type
_entity_poly.pdbx_seq_one_letter_code
_entity_poly.pdbx_strand_id
1 'polypeptide(L)' 'MKGLDTNALVRFLVDAQGDPEQHEQAASYMQVQCTPESPCYISIVALCELA' A
#
# COMPACT_ATOMS: atom_id res chain seq x y z
N MET A 1 -12.59 -7.14 5.43
CA MET A 1 -12.28 -6.12 4.42
C MET A 1 -10.90 -5.56 4.75
N LYS A 2 -9.98 -5.46 3.77
CA LYS A 2 -8.62 -4.94 3.96
C LYS A 2 -8.57 -3.52 3.39
N GLY A 3 -8.45 -2.52 4.25
CA GLY A 3 -8.25 -1.12 3.84
C GLY A 3 -6.76 -0.80 3.79
N LEU A 4 -6.30 -0.16 2.72
CA LEU A 4 -4.95 0.36 2.62
C LEU A 4 -4.94 1.81 3.13
N ASP A 5 -4.08 2.04 4.11
CA ASP A 5 -3.75 3.38 4.59
C ASP A 5 -2.76 4.06 3.64
N THR A 6 -2.76 5.39 3.64
CA THR A 6 -1.85 6.21 2.85
C THR A 6 -0.40 5.87 3.12
N ASN A 7 -0.02 5.61 4.38
CA ASN A 7 1.38 5.29 4.70
C ASN A 7 1.82 3.96 4.07
N ALA A 8 0.95 2.95 4.05
CA ALA A 8 1.22 1.70 3.35
C ALA A 8 1.39 1.93 1.84
N LEU A 9 0.57 2.80 1.24
CA LEU A 9 0.64 3.16 -0.17
C LEU A 9 1.91 3.96 -0.51
N VAL A 10 2.33 4.91 0.34
CA VAL A 10 3.57 5.69 0.18
C VAL A 10 4.79 4.77 0.20
N ARG A 11 4.88 3.89 1.19
CA ARG A 11 5.97 2.88 1.28
C ARG A 11 6.04 2.02 0.04
N PHE A 12 4.89 1.61 -0.49
CA PHE A 12 4.82 0.77 -1.68
C PHE A 12 5.16 1.52 -2.98
N LEU A 13 4.66 2.74 -3.18
CA LEU A 13 4.73 3.43 -4.47
C LEU A 13 5.99 4.29 -4.65
N VAL A 14 6.48 4.94 -3.59
CA VAL A 14 7.45 6.03 -3.71
C VAL A 14 8.69 5.88 -2.84
N ASP A 15 8.68 5.01 -1.82
CA ASP A 15 9.73 5.00 -0.79
C ASP A 15 10.82 3.92 -0.94
N ALA A 16 11.00 3.34 -2.13
CA ALA A 16 12.00 2.28 -2.34
C ALA A 16 13.45 2.73 -2.07
N GLN A 17 13.74 4.04 -2.13
CA GLN A 17 15.08 4.59 -1.89
C GLN A 17 15.26 5.22 -0.50
N GLY A 18 14.16 5.59 0.19
CA GLY A 18 14.23 6.19 1.52
C GLY A 18 14.29 5.14 2.61
N ASP A 19 13.35 4.19 2.59
CA ASP A 19 13.30 3.05 3.51
C ASP A 19 13.00 1.74 2.76
N PRO A 20 14.05 1.05 2.24
CA PRO A 20 13.87 -0.16 1.45
C PRO A 20 13.25 -1.32 2.25
N GLU A 21 13.44 -1.37 3.57
CA GLU A 21 12.85 -2.41 4.41
C GLU A 21 11.33 -2.22 4.50
N GLN A 22 10.88 -0.99 4.76
CA GLN A 22 9.44 -0.69 4.80
C GLN A 22 8.78 -0.84 3.43
N HIS A 23 9.50 -0.49 2.35
CA HIS A 23 9.04 -0.74 1.00
C HIS A 23 8.83 -2.24 0.73
N GLU A 24 9.81 -3.08 1.08
CA GLU A 24 9.72 -4.53 0.88
C GLU A 24 8.58 -5.16 1.70
N GLN A 25 8.41 -4.73 2.95
CA GLN A 25 7.30 -5.19 3.80
C GLN A 25 5.94 -4.82 3.22
N ALA A 26 5.78 -3.58 2.73
CA ALA A 26 4.54 -3.13 2.11
C ALA A 26 4.26 -3.89 0.80
N ALA A 27 5.28 -4.07 -0.03
CA ALA A 27 5.17 -4.81 -1.29
C ALA A 27 4.79 -6.28 -1.06
N SER A 28 5.46 -6.96 -0.13
CA SER A 28 5.18 -8.35 0.23
C SER A 28 3.75 -8.52 0.74
N TYR A 29 3.30 -7.64 1.64
CA TYR A 29 1.93 -7.67 2.13
C TYR A 29 0.91 -7.50 0.99
N MET A 30 1.07 -6.47 0.14
CA MET A 30 0.10 -6.19 -0.92
C MET A 30 0.06 -7.29 -1.98
N GLN A 31 1.21 -7.87 -2.35
CA GLN A 31 1.28 -8.96 -3.32
C GLN A 31 0.56 -10.23 -2.83
N VAL A 32 0.64 -10.54 -1.54
CA VAL A 32 0.01 -11.73 -0.97
C VAL A 32 -1.46 -11.48 -0.62
N GLN A 33 -1.79 -10.28 -0.14
CA GLN A 33 -3.10 -10.00 0.44
C GLN A 33 -4.07 -9.33 -0.51
N CYS A 34 -3.63 -8.59 -1.53
CA CYS A 34 -4.51 -7.84 -2.40
C CYS A 34 -4.71 -8.57 -3.74
N THR A 35 -5.54 -9.63 -3.72
CA THR A 35 -5.81 -10.45 -4.92
C THR A 35 -7.17 -10.09 -5.53
N PRO A 36 -7.47 -10.49 -6.79
CA PRO A 36 -8.79 -10.27 -7.39
C PRO A 36 -9.94 -10.88 -6.59
N GLU A 37 -9.71 -12.04 -5.96
CA GLU A 37 -10.69 -12.76 -5.14
C GLU A 37 -10.80 -12.17 -3.72
N SER A 38 -9.77 -11.46 -3.26
CA SER A 38 -9.70 -10.81 -1.94
C SER A 38 -9.10 -9.41 -2.07
N PRO A 39 -9.82 -8.46 -2.70
CA PRO A 39 -9.26 -7.15 -2.99
C PRO A 39 -9.00 -6.37 -1.70
N CYS A 40 -7.96 -5.56 -1.76
CA CYS A 40 -7.77 -4.46 -0.81
C CYS A 40 -8.47 -3.21 -1.35
N TYR A 41 -8.92 -2.35 -0.44
CA TYR A 41 -9.69 -1.16 -0.75
C TYR A 41 -8.92 0.08 -0.34
N ILE A 42 -9.06 1.14 -1.12
CA ILE A 42 -8.48 2.45 -0.83
C ILE A 42 -9.65 3.42 -0.63
N SER A 43 -9.59 4.21 0.44
CA SER A 43 -10.60 5.25 0.67
C SER A 43 -10.35 6.46 -0.23
N ILE A 44 -11.38 7.26 -0.50
CA ILE A 44 -11.22 8.52 -1.24
C ILE A 44 -10.22 9.46 -0.52
N VAL A 45 -10.22 9.46 0.82
CA VAL A 45 -9.29 10.26 1.61
C VAL A 45 -7.85 9.82 1.36
N ALA A 46 -7.57 8.52 1.44
CA ALA A 46 -6.23 7.98 1.18
C ALA A 46 -5.78 8.22 -0.27
N LEU A 47 -6.72 8.18 -1.22
CA LEU A 47 -6.44 8.57 -2.61
C LEU A 47 -6.08 10.06 -2.73
N CYS A 48 -6.78 10.95 -2.02
CA CYS A 48 -6.47 12.38 -2.01
C CYS A 48 -5.15 12.72 -1.32
N GLU A 49 -4.74 11.94 -0.31
CA GLU A 49 -3.46 12.15 0.38
C GLU A 49 -2.23 11.77 -0.46
N LEU A 50 -2.41 10.95 -1.51
CA LEU A 50 -1.34 10.57 -2.45
C LEU A 50 -1.11 11.58 -3.59
N ALA A 51 -2.00 12.57 -3.75
CA ALA A 51 -2.02 13.49 -4.90
C ALA A 51 -0.85 14.49 -4.93
#